data_AF-A0A1C5CUJ8-F1
#
_entry.id   AF-A0A1C5CUJ8-F1
#
_cell.length_a   1.000
_cell.length_b   1.000
_cell.length_c   1.000
_cell.angle_alpha   90.00
_cell.angle_beta   90.00
_cell.angle_gamma   90.00
#
_symmetry.space_group_name_H-M   'P 1'
#
loop_
_entity.id
_entity.type
_entity.pdbx_description
1 polymer ?
#
loop_
_entity_poly.entity_id
_entity_poly.type
_entity_poly.pdbx_seq_one_letter_code
_entity_poly.pdbx_strand_id
1 'polypeptide(L)'
;MGTREEAVAAAGRWLRTTAYPERADSVVLLPETATWYPYAWTVRFDFREHLDTGDPAQAPFSALVIVPHDGTGAHWSPTHLPAERYLAMRAAQGPRADDPWVRAAAWLRDVYGGLVELAVPPNRQPVYETGAAWLLACRAVPQPGFPEEPMLAASVVVPKDGGTPFHPSPSDPLADMEALAPGTAARRAAGEQLHARGCLVAVHCGIDGIPVTALPWRPFHEAPGWWERLGRRYFPRFEPVAVRDWDDVVHAVEAPGPGTRGIVRVRRRLRDQEVSGNLLYVHNNQGRVVFLDGLAGALGRLDPPPLLRELTLLRTLPEG
;
A
#
# COMPACT_ATOMS: atom_id res chain seq x y z
N MET A 1 -10.54 -13.10 6.20
CA MET A 1 -11.84 -13.81 6.03
C MET A 1 -12.81 -13.22 7.04
N GLY A 2 -13.98 -12.73 6.62
CA GLY A 2 -14.78 -11.78 7.41
C GLY A 2 -16.09 -12.32 7.98
N THR A 3 -16.76 -13.24 7.29
CA THR A 3 -18.10 -13.70 7.69
C THR A 3 -18.15 -15.17 8.10
N ARG A 4 -19.23 -15.53 8.82
CA ARG A 4 -19.51 -16.91 9.20
C ARG A 4 -19.71 -17.80 7.97
N GLU A 5 -20.39 -17.31 6.93
CA GLU A 5 -20.61 -18.05 5.69
C GLU A 5 -19.29 -18.35 4.96
N GLU A 6 -18.37 -17.37 4.91
CA GLU A 6 -17.05 -17.57 4.31
C GLU A 6 -16.24 -18.64 5.06
N ALA A 7 -16.30 -18.61 6.39
CA ALA A 7 -15.61 -19.59 7.23
C ALA A 7 -16.15 -21.01 7.06
N VAL A 8 -17.49 -21.14 7.03
CA VAL A 8 -18.17 -22.41 6.76
C VAL A 8 -17.80 -22.91 5.36
N ALA A 9 -17.83 -22.05 4.35
CA ALA A 9 -17.44 -22.43 3.00
C ALA A 9 -15.97 -22.87 2.91
N ALA A 10 -15.06 -22.18 3.59
CA ALA A 10 -13.65 -22.54 3.65
C ALA A 10 -13.40 -23.87 4.37
N ALA A 11 -14.05 -24.11 5.51
CA ALA A 11 -14.01 -25.40 6.21
C ALA A 11 -14.52 -26.54 5.30
N GLY A 12 -15.65 -26.31 4.63
CA GLY A 12 -16.24 -27.29 3.71
C GLY A 12 -15.35 -27.63 2.52
N ARG A 13 -14.67 -26.63 1.94
CA ARG A 13 -13.69 -26.88 0.87
C ARG A 13 -12.56 -27.76 1.39
N TRP A 14 -11.93 -27.37 2.49
CA TRP A 14 -10.81 -28.10 3.05
C TRP A 14 -11.16 -29.54 3.46
N LEU A 15 -12.33 -29.76 4.08
CA LEU A 15 -12.79 -31.11 4.41
C LEU A 15 -12.95 -31.98 3.17
N ARG A 16 -13.58 -31.46 2.11
CA ARG A 16 -13.87 -32.23 0.88
C ARG A 16 -12.68 -32.41 -0.05
N THR A 17 -11.66 -31.55 0.02
CA THR A 17 -10.51 -31.63 -0.90
C THR A 17 -9.26 -32.17 -0.23
N THR A 18 -9.15 -32.07 1.08
CA THR A 18 -7.90 -32.34 1.79
C THR A 18 -8.08 -33.37 2.89
N ALA A 19 -9.09 -33.21 3.75
CA ALA A 19 -9.21 -34.06 4.93
C ALA A 19 -9.93 -35.39 4.66
N TYR A 20 -10.98 -35.36 3.84
CA TYR A 20 -11.84 -36.51 3.49
C TYR A 20 -12.29 -36.46 2.02
N PRO A 21 -11.37 -36.45 1.04
CA PRO A 21 -11.73 -36.44 -0.38
C PRO A 21 -12.59 -37.64 -0.80
N GLU A 22 -12.39 -38.80 -0.19
CA GLU A 22 -13.13 -40.03 -0.44
C GLU A 22 -14.55 -40.04 0.17
N ARG A 23 -14.85 -39.10 1.08
CA ARG A 23 -16.18 -38.92 1.71
C ARG A 23 -16.75 -37.52 1.48
N ALA A 24 -16.34 -36.85 0.41
CA ALA A 24 -16.69 -35.45 0.15
C ALA A 24 -18.22 -35.18 0.19
N ASP A 25 -19.02 -36.10 -0.34
CA ASP A 25 -20.49 -36.00 -0.39
C ASP A 25 -21.17 -36.27 0.97
N SER A 26 -20.47 -36.94 1.88
CA SER A 26 -20.95 -37.25 3.23
C SER A 26 -20.70 -36.09 4.22
N VAL A 27 -19.78 -35.16 3.92
CA VAL A 27 -19.48 -34.02 4.80
C VAL A 27 -20.68 -33.07 4.93
N VAL A 28 -21.26 -33.02 6.13
CA VAL A 28 -22.31 -32.09 6.55
C VAL A 28 -21.72 -31.08 7.52
N LEU A 29 -21.61 -29.82 7.10
CA LEU A 29 -21.23 -28.74 8.01
C LEU A 29 -22.41 -28.38 8.92
N LEU A 30 -22.09 -27.89 10.12
CA LEU A 30 -23.06 -27.43 11.11
C LEU A 30 -22.87 -25.93 11.35
N PRO A 31 -23.36 -25.05 10.46
CA PRO A 31 -23.04 -23.62 10.50
C PRO A 31 -23.38 -22.98 11.84
N GLU A 32 -24.46 -23.39 12.51
CA GLU A 32 -24.96 -22.91 13.82
C GLU A 32 -23.98 -23.12 14.96
N THR A 33 -23.05 -24.06 14.82
CA THR A 33 -21.97 -24.28 15.79
C THR A 33 -20.78 -23.35 15.56
N ALA A 34 -20.81 -22.56 14.47
CA ALA A 34 -19.69 -21.71 14.12
C ALA A 34 -19.52 -20.60 15.16
N THR A 35 -18.38 -20.61 15.84
CA THR A 35 -18.07 -19.66 16.91
C THR A 35 -16.88 -18.82 16.52
N TRP A 36 -17.00 -17.50 16.70
CA TRP A 36 -15.93 -16.57 16.41
C TRP A 36 -14.95 -16.49 17.59
N TYR A 37 -13.66 -16.57 17.30
CA TYR A 37 -12.58 -16.27 18.24
C TYR A 37 -11.63 -15.25 17.60
N PRO A 38 -10.82 -14.52 18.39
CA PRO A 38 -9.88 -13.52 17.86
C PRO A 38 -8.89 -14.06 16.82
N TYR A 39 -8.49 -15.33 16.89
CA TYR A 39 -7.58 -15.95 15.93
C TYR A 39 -8.29 -16.53 14.68
N ALA A 40 -9.48 -17.12 14.87
CA ALA A 40 -10.12 -17.95 13.87
C ALA A 40 -11.63 -18.11 14.12
N TRP A 41 -12.35 -18.58 13.11
CA TRP A 41 -13.62 -19.26 13.33
C TRP A 41 -13.38 -20.73 13.70
N THR A 42 -14.20 -21.27 14.59
CA THR A 42 -14.35 -22.73 14.74
C THR A 42 -15.62 -23.16 14.03
N VAL A 43 -15.58 -24.25 13.26
CA VAL A 43 -16.74 -24.80 12.55
C VAL A 43 -16.83 -26.28 12.85
N ARG A 44 -17.99 -26.78 13.27
CA ARG A 44 -18.21 -28.22 13.40
C ARG A 44 -18.78 -28.82 12.13
N PHE A 45 -18.53 -30.10 11.95
CA PHE A 45 -19.13 -30.90 10.91
C PHE A 45 -19.41 -32.31 11.44
N ASP A 46 -20.22 -33.04 10.69
CA ASP A 46 -20.44 -34.46 10.88
C ASP A 46 -20.54 -35.15 9.51
N PHE A 47 -20.61 -36.48 9.54
CA PHE A 47 -20.89 -37.28 8.36
C PHE A 47 -22.38 -37.60 8.27
N ARG A 48 -22.93 -37.55 7.05
CA ARG A 48 -24.36 -37.81 6.82
C ARG A 48 -24.79 -39.16 7.39
N GLU A 49 -23.98 -40.20 7.22
CA GLU A 49 -24.31 -41.53 7.72
C GLU A 49 -24.45 -41.56 9.25
N HIS A 50 -23.61 -40.81 9.97
CA HIS A 50 -23.71 -40.70 11.43
C HIS A 50 -24.96 -39.93 11.85
N LEU A 51 -25.27 -38.82 11.17
CA LEU A 51 -26.48 -38.04 11.47
C LEU A 51 -27.76 -38.84 11.22
N ASP A 52 -27.80 -39.65 10.16
CA ASP A 52 -28.98 -40.42 9.78
C ASP A 52 -29.19 -41.66 10.65
N THR A 53 -28.10 -42.30 11.09
CA THR A 53 -28.16 -43.61 11.79
C THR A 53 -27.89 -43.54 13.30
N GLY A 54 -27.20 -42.50 13.76
CA GLY A 54 -26.71 -42.40 15.13
C GLY A 54 -25.60 -43.40 15.49
N ASP A 55 -25.03 -44.13 14.51
CA ASP A 55 -23.94 -45.09 14.74
C ASP A 55 -22.63 -44.36 15.06
N PRO A 56 -22.08 -44.48 16.29
CA PRO A 56 -20.85 -43.81 16.68
C PRO A 56 -19.64 -44.20 15.83
N ALA A 57 -19.65 -45.38 15.18
CA ALA A 57 -18.57 -45.81 14.30
C ALA A 57 -18.49 -44.98 13.00
N GLN A 58 -19.57 -44.29 12.63
CA GLN A 58 -19.64 -43.43 11.46
C GLN A 58 -19.24 -41.97 11.76
N ALA A 59 -19.10 -41.60 13.03
CA ALA A 59 -18.78 -40.25 13.47
C ALA A 59 -17.33 -39.85 13.10
N PRO A 60 -17.06 -38.56 12.81
CA PRO A 60 -15.69 -38.09 12.63
C PRO A 60 -14.93 -38.17 13.96
N PHE A 61 -13.68 -38.64 13.90
CA PHE A 61 -12.79 -38.68 15.06
C PHE A 61 -12.56 -37.28 15.67
N SER A 62 -12.42 -36.27 14.81
CA SER A 62 -12.41 -34.86 15.21
C SER A 62 -13.47 -34.12 14.42
N ALA A 63 -14.48 -33.58 15.10
CA ALA A 63 -15.59 -32.87 14.50
C ALA A 63 -15.37 -31.35 14.40
N LEU A 64 -14.20 -30.83 14.79
CA LEU A 64 -13.94 -29.39 14.93
C LEU A 64 -12.82 -28.92 14.00
N VAL A 65 -13.19 -28.04 13.07
CA VAL A 65 -12.28 -27.39 12.12
C VAL A 65 -11.99 -25.96 12.58
N ILE A 66 -10.74 -25.56 12.50
CA ILE A 66 -10.28 -24.20 12.76
C ILE A 66 -10.03 -23.51 11.43
N VAL A 67 -10.61 -22.33 11.26
CA VAL A 67 -10.48 -21.52 10.05
C VAL A 67 -9.91 -20.14 10.41
N PRO A 68 -8.58 -19.95 10.31
CA PRO A 68 -7.91 -18.69 10.67
C PRO A 68 -8.42 -17.48 9.89
N HIS A 69 -8.52 -16.33 10.56
CA HIS A 69 -8.94 -15.08 9.91
C HIS A 69 -7.87 -14.50 8.99
N ASP A 70 -6.60 -14.84 9.27
CA ASP A 70 -5.38 -14.35 8.61
C ASP A 70 -5.10 -15.02 7.24
N GLY A 71 -5.97 -15.94 6.81
CA GLY A 71 -5.81 -16.65 5.54
C GLY A 71 -4.91 -17.87 5.61
N THR A 72 -4.35 -18.20 6.77
CA THR A 72 -3.76 -19.53 7.01
C THR A 72 -4.81 -20.59 6.73
N GLY A 73 -4.42 -21.68 6.05
CA GLY A 73 -5.35 -22.75 5.67
C GLY A 73 -6.13 -23.32 6.86
N ALA A 74 -7.37 -23.76 6.58
CA ALA A 74 -8.17 -24.48 7.56
C ALA A 74 -7.43 -25.75 8.02
N HIS A 75 -7.60 -26.11 9.29
CA HIS A 75 -6.89 -27.24 9.88
C HIS A 75 -7.66 -27.84 11.07
N TRP A 76 -7.22 -29.03 11.49
CA TRP A 76 -7.77 -29.69 12.68
C TRP A 76 -7.46 -28.91 13.96
N SER A 77 -8.42 -28.88 14.88
CA SER A 77 -8.08 -28.58 16.27
C SER A 77 -7.11 -29.63 16.81
N PRO A 78 -6.03 -29.23 17.51
CA PRO A 78 -5.18 -30.19 18.19
C PRO A 78 -6.00 -31.03 19.18
N THR A 79 -5.84 -32.35 19.15
CA THR A 79 -6.61 -33.27 20.01
C THR A 79 -6.08 -33.36 21.44
N HIS A 80 -4.82 -32.96 21.66
CA HIS A 80 -4.17 -32.98 22.98
C HIS A 80 -4.44 -31.70 23.81
N LEU A 81 -5.15 -30.71 23.26
CA LEU A 81 -5.39 -29.42 23.90
C LEU A 81 -6.85 -28.99 23.68
N PRO A 82 -7.55 -28.44 24.69
CA PRO A 82 -8.87 -27.85 24.49
C PRO A 82 -8.82 -26.75 23.42
N ALA A 83 -9.78 -26.76 22.50
CA ALA A 83 -9.81 -25.84 21.35
C ALA A 83 -9.74 -24.36 21.78
N GLU A 84 -10.50 -23.98 22.81
CA GLU A 84 -10.49 -22.62 23.37
C GLU A 84 -9.08 -22.22 23.86
N ARG A 85 -8.36 -23.14 24.52
CA ARG A 85 -6.99 -22.89 24.98
C ARG A 85 -6.01 -22.78 23.82
N TYR A 86 -6.16 -23.60 22.78
CA TYR A 86 -5.38 -23.47 21.55
C TYR A 86 -5.62 -22.11 20.89
N LEU A 87 -6.88 -21.72 20.71
CA LEU A 87 -7.27 -20.46 20.08
C LEU A 87 -6.79 -19.26 20.88
N ALA A 88 -6.88 -19.32 22.21
CA ALA A 88 -6.33 -18.29 23.10
C ALA A 88 -4.80 -18.21 23.01
N MET A 89 -4.09 -19.35 22.98
CA MET A 89 -2.64 -19.37 22.79
C MET A 89 -2.23 -18.82 21.41
N ARG A 90 -2.97 -19.12 20.35
CA ARG A 90 -2.74 -18.58 19.01
C ARG A 90 -3.04 -17.08 18.93
N ALA A 91 -4.12 -16.62 19.54
CA ALA A 91 -4.43 -15.20 19.64
C ALA A 91 -3.36 -14.45 20.44
N ALA A 92 -2.85 -15.05 21.53
CA ALA A 92 -1.81 -14.48 22.37
C ALA A 92 -0.41 -14.52 21.74
N GLN A 93 -0.18 -15.40 20.76
CA GLN A 93 1.06 -15.43 19.98
C GLN A 93 1.22 -14.20 19.08
N GLY A 94 0.18 -13.35 18.95
CA GLY A 94 0.19 -12.17 18.10
C GLY A 94 0.47 -12.51 16.63
N PRO A 95 0.45 -11.52 15.73
CA PRO A 95 1.03 -11.73 14.40
C PRO A 95 2.51 -12.08 14.58
N ARG A 96 3.03 -13.02 13.76
CA ARG A 96 4.47 -13.31 13.73
C ARG A 96 5.23 -11.99 13.59
N ALA A 97 6.43 -11.90 14.20
CA ALA A 97 7.33 -10.76 13.99
C ALA A 97 7.60 -10.48 12.50
N ASP A 98 7.36 -11.47 11.63
CA ASP A 98 7.46 -11.39 10.18
C ASP A 98 6.18 -10.92 9.45
N ASP A 99 5.07 -10.61 10.15
CA ASP A 99 3.86 -10.04 9.50
C ASP A 99 4.21 -8.65 8.93
N PRO A 100 4.15 -8.47 7.60
CA PRO A 100 4.51 -7.20 6.98
C PRO A 100 3.65 -6.04 7.45
N TRP A 101 2.38 -6.27 7.81
CA TRP A 101 1.49 -5.23 8.30
C TRP A 101 1.90 -4.73 9.70
N VAL A 102 2.36 -5.62 10.58
CA VAL A 102 2.87 -5.23 11.90
C VAL A 102 4.17 -4.47 11.77
N ARG A 103 5.09 -4.98 10.94
CA ARG A 103 6.39 -4.32 10.70
C ARG A 103 6.22 -2.93 10.10
N ALA A 104 5.37 -2.79 9.09
CA ALA A 104 5.10 -1.49 8.48
C ALA A 104 4.38 -0.54 9.44
N ALA A 105 3.40 -1.00 10.22
CA ALA A 105 2.71 -0.16 11.19
C ALA A 105 3.65 0.32 12.32
N ALA A 106 4.54 -0.55 12.80
CA ALA A 106 5.56 -0.19 13.78
C ALA A 106 6.53 0.86 13.22
N TRP A 107 7.02 0.65 11.99
CA TRP A 107 7.90 1.58 11.32
C TRP A 107 7.23 2.95 11.06
N LEU A 108 5.99 2.97 10.58
CA LEU A 108 5.23 4.22 10.39
C LEU A 108 5.04 4.97 11.70
N ARG A 109 4.78 4.27 12.81
CA ARG A 109 4.67 4.89 14.13
C ARG A 109 5.98 5.51 14.58
N ASP A 110 7.10 4.84 14.36
CA ASP A 110 8.44 5.34 14.68
C ASP A 110 8.78 6.60 13.85
N VAL A 111 8.52 6.55 12.54
CA VAL A 111 8.84 7.65 11.60
C VAL A 111 7.92 8.86 11.78
N TYR A 112 6.61 8.64 11.95
CA TYR A 112 5.60 9.71 11.92
C TYR A 112 4.95 10.03 13.27
N GLY A 113 5.32 9.32 14.35
CA GLY A 113 4.73 9.54 15.67
C GLY A 113 3.22 9.26 15.73
N GLY A 114 2.70 8.41 14.84
CA GLY A 114 1.26 8.08 14.76
C GLY A 114 0.42 8.97 13.84
N LEU A 115 1.03 9.89 13.10
CA LEU A 115 0.32 10.76 12.14
C LEU A 115 0.07 10.08 10.77
N VAL A 116 0.60 8.88 10.56
CA VAL A 116 0.44 8.09 9.34
C VAL A 116 0.09 6.66 9.73
N GLU A 117 -0.86 6.08 9.02
CA GLU A 117 -1.36 4.73 9.20
C GLU A 117 -1.36 3.94 7.89
N LEU A 118 -1.46 2.61 8.00
CA LEU A 118 -1.64 1.75 6.83
C LEU A 118 -3.07 1.89 6.29
N ALA A 119 -3.18 1.99 4.97
CA ALA A 119 -4.46 1.84 4.29
C ALA A 119 -4.74 0.34 4.13
N VAL A 120 -5.41 -0.26 5.12
CA VAL A 120 -5.65 -1.71 5.14
C VAL A 120 -6.91 -2.05 4.33
N PRO A 121 -6.81 -2.77 3.19
CA PRO A 121 -7.99 -3.25 2.48
C PRO A 121 -8.66 -4.39 3.26
N PRO A 122 -9.96 -4.68 3.03
CA PRO A 122 -10.70 -5.72 3.77
C PRO A 122 -10.06 -7.11 3.73
N ASN A 123 -9.38 -7.44 2.63
CA ASN A 123 -8.69 -8.72 2.43
C ASN A 123 -7.24 -8.73 2.93
N ARG A 124 -6.72 -7.62 3.47
CA ARG A 124 -5.31 -7.42 3.87
C ARG A 124 -4.31 -7.79 2.77
N GLN A 125 -4.71 -7.71 1.51
CA GLN A 125 -3.82 -8.02 0.40
C GLN A 125 -2.83 -6.86 0.19
N PRO A 126 -1.53 -7.14 0.05
CA PRO A 126 -0.56 -6.12 -0.30
C PRO A 126 -0.91 -5.52 -1.67
N VAL A 127 -0.60 -4.24 -1.83
CA VAL A 127 -0.74 -3.50 -3.09
C VAL A 127 0.02 -4.22 -4.20
N TYR A 128 1.25 -4.63 -3.88
CA TYR A 128 2.13 -5.35 -4.78
C TYR A 128 3.05 -6.26 -3.95
N GLU A 129 3.51 -7.34 -4.55
CA GLU A 129 4.38 -8.30 -3.88
C GLU A 129 5.33 -8.93 -4.88
N THR A 130 6.60 -9.02 -4.50
CA THR A 130 7.66 -9.71 -5.26
C THR A 130 8.22 -10.86 -4.43
N GLY A 131 9.22 -11.57 -4.95
CA GLY A 131 9.99 -12.54 -4.16
C GLY A 131 10.76 -11.89 -3.01
N ALA A 132 11.07 -10.59 -3.09
CA ALA A 132 11.95 -9.88 -2.15
C ALA A 132 11.20 -9.00 -1.14
N ALA A 133 10.01 -8.47 -1.47
CA ALA A 133 9.32 -7.52 -0.60
C ALA A 133 7.80 -7.49 -0.78
N TRP A 134 7.11 -6.88 0.19
CA TRP A 134 5.71 -6.47 0.11
C TRP A 134 5.60 -4.94 -0.01
N LEU A 135 4.65 -4.46 -0.82
CA LEU A 135 4.27 -3.06 -0.90
C LEU A 135 2.92 -2.87 -0.24
N LEU A 136 2.87 -2.03 0.80
CA LEU A 136 1.65 -1.71 1.53
C LEU A 136 1.31 -0.24 1.35
N ALA A 137 0.04 0.09 1.11
CA ALA A 137 -0.39 1.49 1.04
C ALA A 137 -0.45 2.11 2.45
N CYS A 138 -0.16 3.40 2.55
CA CYS A 138 -0.29 4.18 3.77
C CYS A 138 -0.90 5.55 3.47
N ARG A 139 -1.44 6.19 4.50
CA ARG A 139 -2.10 7.49 4.41
C ARG A 139 -1.90 8.29 5.68
N ALA A 140 -1.95 9.61 5.56
CA ALA A 140 -2.02 10.48 6.72
C ALA A 140 -3.33 10.20 7.48
N VAL A 141 -3.26 10.19 8.81
CA VAL A 141 -4.44 10.12 9.67
C VAL A 141 -5.21 11.44 9.53
N PRO A 142 -6.52 11.44 9.19
CA PRO A 142 -7.31 12.66 9.08
C PRO A 142 -7.20 13.51 10.35
N GLN A 143 -6.88 14.79 10.18
CA GLN A 143 -6.75 15.75 11.28
C GLN A 143 -7.89 16.77 11.21
N PRO A 144 -8.64 17.03 12.29
CA PRO A 144 -9.67 18.05 12.31
C PRO A 144 -9.11 19.42 11.87
N GLY A 145 -9.79 20.07 10.93
CA GLY A 145 -9.40 21.39 10.41
C GLY A 145 -8.31 21.38 9.34
N PHE A 146 -7.83 20.20 8.91
CA PHE A 146 -6.89 20.07 7.80
C PHE A 146 -7.51 19.31 6.62
N PRO A 147 -7.12 19.63 5.38
CA PRO A 147 -7.61 18.90 4.20
C PRO A 147 -7.08 17.46 4.20
N GLU A 148 -7.88 16.54 3.66
CA GLU A 148 -7.45 15.16 3.36
C GLU A 148 -6.53 15.14 2.14
N GLU A 149 -5.32 15.67 2.33
CA GLU A 149 -4.29 15.76 1.30
C GLU A 149 -3.45 14.48 1.25
N PRO A 150 -3.43 13.73 0.13
CA PRO A 150 -2.61 12.53 0.01
C PRO A 150 -1.10 12.81 0.15
N MET A 151 -0.40 11.87 0.77
CA MET A 151 1.06 11.89 0.89
C MET A 151 1.72 11.66 -0.48
N LEU A 152 2.93 12.20 -0.68
CA LEU A 152 3.78 11.75 -1.80
C LEU A 152 4.29 10.33 -1.53
N ALA A 153 4.70 10.08 -0.29
CA ALA A 153 5.19 8.80 0.19
C ALA A 153 4.03 7.89 0.68
N ALA A 154 3.06 7.62 -0.20
CA ALA A 154 1.81 6.90 0.14
C ALA A 154 1.93 5.36 0.18
N SER A 155 3.14 4.80 0.26
CA SER A 155 3.34 3.35 0.42
C SER A 155 4.62 3.03 1.15
N VAL A 156 4.69 1.82 1.72
CA VAL A 156 5.82 1.29 2.47
C VAL A 156 6.24 -0.03 1.84
N VAL A 157 7.52 -0.14 1.52
CA VAL A 157 8.18 -1.40 1.17
C VAL A 157 8.57 -2.11 2.46
N VAL A 158 8.20 -3.38 2.56
CA VAL A 158 8.56 -4.26 3.67
C VAL A 158 9.42 -5.40 3.13
N PRO A 159 10.74 -5.42 3.40
CA PRO A 159 11.62 -6.48 2.93
C PRO A 159 11.32 -7.84 3.58
N LYS A 160 11.31 -8.91 2.78
CA LYS A 160 11.06 -10.30 3.23
C LYS A 160 12.25 -10.92 3.97
N ASP A 161 13.45 -10.38 3.77
CA ASP A 161 14.69 -10.79 4.42
C ASP A 161 14.84 -10.26 5.87
N GLY A 162 13.82 -9.55 6.38
CA GLY A 162 13.85 -8.93 7.70
C GLY A 162 14.45 -7.51 7.71
N GLY A 163 14.82 -6.96 6.56
CA GLY A 163 15.33 -5.59 6.44
C GLY A 163 14.39 -4.50 6.99
N THR A 164 14.93 -3.32 7.26
CA THR A 164 14.12 -2.20 7.78
C THR A 164 13.11 -1.74 6.72
N PRO A 165 11.81 -1.58 7.03
CA PRO A 165 10.85 -1.00 6.09
C PRO A 165 11.24 0.42 5.65
N PHE A 166 10.79 0.84 4.48
CA PHE A 166 11.08 2.18 3.95
C PHE A 166 10.04 2.63 2.94
N HIS A 167 9.94 3.93 2.68
CA HIS A 167 9.14 4.44 1.55
C HIS A 167 9.90 4.26 0.23
N PRO A 168 9.28 3.72 -0.84
CA PRO A 168 9.94 3.63 -2.13
C PRO A 168 10.11 5.00 -2.78
N SER A 169 10.96 5.07 -3.81
CA SER A 169 11.15 6.28 -4.62
C SER A 169 9.83 6.74 -5.26
N PRO A 170 9.46 8.04 -5.13
CA PRO A 170 8.39 8.67 -5.90
C PRO A 170 8.54 8.51 -7.41
N SER A 171 9.77 8.49 -7.93
CA SER A 171 10.04 8.42 -9.37
C SER A 171 9.74 7.03 -9.95
N ASP A 172 10.24 6.00 -9.28
CA ASP A 172 9.99 4.60 -9.66
C ASP A 172 9.78 3.69 -8.44
N PRO A 173 8.55 3.60 -7.92
CA PRO A 173 8.30 2.91 -6.67
C PRO A 173 8.46 1.38 -6.77
N LEU A 174 8.24 0.81 -7.96
CA LEU A 174 8.33 -0.63 -8.17
C LEU A 174 9.77 -1.11 -8.35
N ALA A 175 10.69 -0.24 -8.79
CA ALA A 175 12.11 -0.59 -8.86
C ALA A 175 12.72 -0.88 -7.47
N ASP A 176 12.17 -0.28 -6.42
CA ASP A 176 12.60 -0.50 -5.03
C ASP A 176 11.99 -1.77 -4.39
N MET A 177 11.22 -2.56 -5.14
CA MET A 177 10.63 -3.83 -4.69
C MET A 177 11.54 -5.06 -4.88
N GLU A 178 12.67 -4.87 -5.55
CA GLU A 178 13.68 -5.90 -5.76
C GLU A 178 14.68 -5.94 -4.60
N ALA A 179 15.47 -7.01 -4.52
CA ALA A 179 16.50 -7.14 -3.49
C ALA A 179 17.51 -5.98 -3.59
N LEU A 180 17.61 -5.19 -2.53
CA LEU A 180 18.53 -4.06 -2.46
C LEU A 180 19.92 -4.52 -2.02
N ALA A 181 20.95 -3.93 -2.63
CA ALA A 181 22.30 -4.06 -2.10
C ALA A 181 22.37 -3.47 -0.67
N PRO A 182 23.19 -4.04 0.25
CA PRO A 182 23.23 -3.64 1.67
C PRO A 182 23.42 -2.13 1.92
N GLY A 183 24.28 -1.47 1.15
CA GLY A 183 24.51 -0.02 1.25
C GLY A 183 23.38 0.85 0.69
N THR A 184 22.51 0.28 -0.16
CA THR A 184 21.33 0.97 -0.69
C THR A 184 20.18 0.88 0.31
N ALA A 185 19.97 -0.28 0.95
CA ALA A 185 18.91 -0.46 1.94
C ALA A 185 18.98 0.55 3.09
N ALA A 186 20.18 0.81 3.63
CA ALA A 186 20.37 1.79 4.70
C ALA A 186 20.00 3.22 4.27
N ARG A 187 20.41 3.62 3.06
CA ARG A 187 20.06 4.93 2.48
C ARG A 187 18.56 5.06 2.22
N ARG A 188 17.91 3.95 1.79
CA ARG A 188 16.46 3.91 1.61
C ARG A 188 15.70 4.07 2.92
N ALA A 189 16.15 3.40 3.98
CA ALA A 189 15.58 3.55 5.32
C ALA A 189 15.73 4.98 5.87
N ALA A 190 16.82 5.68 5.50
CA ALA A 190 17.02 7.09 5.84
C ALA A 190 16.19 8.07 5.00
N GLY A 191 15.56 7.62 3.90
CA GLY A 191 14.68 8.44 3.07
C GLY A 191 15.40 9.35 2.07
N GLU A 192 16.64 9.04 1.68
CA GLU A 192 17.43 9.84 0.72
C GLU A 192 16.75 10.00 -0.66
N GLN A 193 15.88 9.07 -1.00
CA GLN A 193 15.07 9.01 -2.21
C GLN A 193 13.78 9.82 -2.15
N LEU A 194 13.47 10.48 -1.02
CA LEU A 194 12.17 11.13 -0.79
C LEU A 194 12.22 12.65 -0.97
N HIS A 195 13.32 13.19 -1.49
CA HIS A 195 13.56 14.63 -1.62
C HIS A 195 12.87 15.29 -2.83
N ALA A 196 11.89 14.64 -3.45
CA ALA A 196 11.23 15.09 -4.69
C ALA A 196 10.79 16.57 -4.65
N ARG A 197 10.25 17.04 -3.51
CA ARG A 197 9.85 18.45 -3.32
C ARG A 197 11.05 19.41 -3.43
N GLY A 198 12.16 19.09 -2.76
CA GLY A 198 13.37 19.89 -2.79
C GLY A 198 14.04 19.86 -4.17
N CYS A 199 14.06 18.69 -4.81
CA CYS A 199 14.57 18.56 -6.17
C CYS A 199 13.74 19.34 -7.19
N LEU A 200 12.42 19.38 -7.05
CA LEU A 200 11.54 20.20 -7.89
C LEU A 200 11.89 21.68 -7.80
N VAL A 201 12.09 22.19 -6.58
CA VAL A 201 12.55 23.58 -6.35
C VAL A 201 13.94 23.80 -6.94
N ALA A 202 14.83 22.81 -6.82
CA ALA A 202 16.17 22.91 -7.39
C ALA A 202 16.16 22.98 -8.92
N VAL A 203 15.30 22.21 -9.59
CA VAL A 203 15.10 22.32 -11.04
C VAL A 203 14.58 23.71 -11.42
N HIS A 204 13.61 24.24 -10.67
CA HIS A 204 13.07 25.57 -10.93
C HIS A 204 14.15 26.67 -10.85
N CYS A 205 14.89 26.70 -9.74
CA CYS A 205 16.00 27.64 -9.55
C CYS A 205 17.12 27.44 -10.58
N GLY A 206 17.44 26.19 -10.91
CA GLY A 206 18.49 25.84 -11.88
C GLY A 206 18.18 26.32 -13.30
N ILE A 207 16.90 26.33 -13.71
CA ILE A 207 16.47 26.92 -14.99
C ILE A 207 16.77 28.42 -15.05
N ASP A 208 16.72 29.10 -13.90
CA ASP A 208 17.09 30.52 -13.76
C ASP A 208 18.58 30.73 -13.46
N GLY A 209 19.40 29.67 -13.52
CA GLY A 209 20.84 29.72 -13.26
C GLY A 209 21.20 29.91 -11.78
N ILE A 210 20.24 29.72 -10.86
CA ILE A 210 20.45 29.88 -9.42
C ILE A 210 20.83 28.50 -8.81
N PRO A 211 22.06 28.33 -8.29
CA PRO A 211 22.48 27.07 -7.72
C PRO A 211 21.85 26.87 -6.34
N VAL A 212 21.08 25.78 -6.18
CA VAL A 212 20.51 25.35 -4.91
C VAL A 212 20.61 23.84 -4.77
N THR A 213 20.51 23.33 -3.54
CA THR A 213 20.56 21.90 -3.24
C THR A 213 19.34 21.48 -2.43
N ALA A 214 18.76 20.33 -2.78
CA ALA A 214 17.64 19.77 -2.06
C ALA A 214 18.09 19.32 -0.66
N LEU A 215 17.32 19.74 0.36
CA LEU A 215 17.55 19.28 1.74
C LEU A 215 16.97 17.87 1.96
N PRO A 216 17.51 17.13 2.94
CA PRO A 216 16.95 15.86 3.35
C PRO A 216 15.46 15.92 3.70
N TRP A 217 14.77 14.83 3.43
CA TRP A 217 13.36 14.63 3.64
C TRP A 217 13.16 14.44 5.13
N ARG A 218 12.04 14.95 5.63
CA ARG A 218 11.60 14.72 6.98
C ARG A 218 10.12 14.35 6.96
N PRO A 219 9.65 13.56 7.93
CA PRO A 219 8.25 13.16 8.04
C PRO A 219 7.25 14.32 7.92
N PHE A 220 7.56 15.47 8.52
CA PHE A 220 6.69 16.66 8.48
C PHE A 220 6.47 17.23 7.07
N HIS A 221 7.31 16.89 6.08
CA HIS A 221 7.10 17.28 4.69
C HIS A 221 5.84 16.64 4.10
N GLU A 222 5.37 15.51 4.64
CA GLU A 222 4.13 14.84 4.26
C GLU A 222 2.89 15.37 5.00
N ALA A 223 3.05 16.32 5.94
CA ALA A 223 1.93 16.79 6.75
C ALA A 223 0.80 17.38 5.89
N PRO A 224 -0.49 17.23 6.28
CA PRO A 224 -1.64 17.72 5.52
C PRO A 224 -1.47 19.15 5.00
N GLY A 225 -1.86 19.40 3.74
CA GLY A 225 -1.69 20.71 3.07
C GLY A 225 -0.27 20.99 2.55
N TRP A 226 0.60 19.98 2.43
CA TRP A 226 1.97 20.17 1.94
C TRP A 226 2.02 20.72 0.51
N TRP A 227 1.06 20.37 -0.35
CA TRP A 227 1.02 20.80 -1.74
C TRP A 227 0.81 22.31 -1.85
N GLU A 228 -0.18 22.84 -1.13
CA GLU A 228 -0.42 24.27 -1.05
C GLU A 228 0.76 25.04 -0.43
N ARG A 229 1.36 24.50 0.63
CA ARG A 229 2.56 25.11 1.24
C ARG A 229 3.74 25.17 0.27
N LEU A 230 3.95 24.12 -0.51
CA LEU A 230 4.99 24.08 -1.55
C LEU A 230 4.74 25.17 -2.60
N GLY A 231 3.51 25.22 -3.15
CA GLY A 231 3.10 26.20 -4.14
C GLY A 231 3.27 27.64 -3.66
N ARG A 232 2.68 27.98 -2.50
CA ARG A 232 2.74 29.35 -1.95
C ARG A 232 4.16 29.81 -1.64
N ARG A 233 5.03 28.91 -1.15
CA ARG A 233 6.38 29.28 -0.70
C ARG A 233 7.39 29.39 -1.84
N TYR A 234 7.34 28.49 -2.81
CA TYR A 234 8.39 28.36 -3.84
C TYR A 234 7.90 28.66 -5.24
N PHE A 235 6.59 28.65 -5.47
CA PHE A 235 5.97 28.85 -6.77
C PHE A 235 4.83 29.89 -6.70
N PRO A 236 5.04 31.08 -6.08
CA PRO A 236 3.96 32.03 -5.79
C PRO A 236 3.30 32.64 -7.04
N ARG A 237 3.91 32.48 -8.22
CA ARG A 237 3.40 32.94 -9.52
C ARG A 237 2.72 31.84 -10.34
N PHE A 238 2.70 30.61 -9.83
CA PHE A 238 2.12 29.48 -10.52
C PHE A 238 0.65 29.34 -10.10
N GLU A 239 -0.22 29.27 -11.09
CA GLU A 239 -1.67 29.18 -10.90
C GLU A 239 -2.18 27.78 -11.29
N PRO A 240 -3.21 27.25 -10.63
CA PRO A 240 -3.78 25.95 -10.97
C PRO A 240 -4.40 25.95 -12.37
N VAL A 241 -4.14 24.89 -13.13
CA VAL A 241 -4.74 24.66 -14.44
C VAL A 241 -5.41 23.29 -14.45
N ALA A 242 -6.66 23.25 -14.89
CA ALA A 242 -7.41 22.01 -15.01
C ALA A 242 -6.80 21.13 -16.11
N VAL A 243 -6.46 19.90 -15.76
CA VAL A 243 -5.90 18.87 -16.65
C VAL A 243 -6.46 17.51 -16.26
N ARG A 244 -6.67 16.62 -17.23
CA ARG A 244 -7.17 15.26 -16.97
C ARG A 244 -6.13 14.20 -17.29
N ASP A 245 -5.28 14.47 -18.27
CA ASP A 245 -4.26 13.56 -18.78
C ASP A 245 -3.00 14.33 -19.20
N TRP A 246 -2.02 13.61 -19.74
CA TRP A 246 -0.75 14.19 -20.17
C TRP A 246 -0.89 15.10 -21.39
N ASP A 247 -1.86 14.86 -22.27
CA ASP A 247 -2.09 15.68 -23.47
C ASP A 247 -2.63 17.06 -23.06
N ASP A 248 -3.57 17.10 -22.10
CA ASP A 248 -4.05 18.35 -21.49
C ASP A 248 -2.87 19.14 -20.86
N VAL A 249 -1.92 18.47 -20.20
CA VAL A 249 -0.72 19.13 -19.63
C VAL A 249 0.19 19.68 -20.72
N VAL A 250 0.46 18.91 -21.78
CA VAL A 250 1.28 19.37 -22.92
C VAL A 250 0.65 20.60 -23.54
N HIS A 251 -0.65 20.55 -23.87
CA HIS A 251 -1.36 21.68 -24.46
C HIS A 251 -1.35 22.91 -23.55
N ALA A 252 -1.59 22.74 -22.24
CA ALA A 252 -1.60 23.83 -21.28
C ALA A 252 -0.26 24.56 -21.16
N VAL A 253 0.85 23.86 -21.38
CA VAL A 253 2.21 24.42 -21.31
C VAL A 253 2.70 24.91 -22.68
N GLU A 254 2.24 24.30 -23.77
CA GLU A 254 2.61 24.69 -25.12
C GLU A 254 1.91 25.99 -25.56
N ALA A 255 0.59 26.08 -25.34
CA ALA A 255 -0.25 27.14 -25.91
C ALA A 255 0.17 28.59 -25.58
N PRO A 256 0.64 28.92 -24.35
CA PRO A 256 1.07 30.29 -24.05
C PRO A 256 2.44 30.67 -24.64
N GLY A 257 3.18 29.69 -25.19
CA GLY A 257 4.44 29.90 -25.89
C GLY A 257 5.72 29.60 -25.07
N PRO A 258 6.89 29.75 -25.71
CA PRO A 258 8.19 29.45 -25.10
C PRO A 258 8.40 30.17 -23.76
N GLY A 259 9.01 29.48 -22.79
CA GLY A 259 9.23 30.00 -21.44
C GLY A 259 8.09 29.71 -20.46
N THR A 260 6.97 29.15 -20.93
CA THR A 260 5.89 28.66 -20.04
C THR A 260 6.44 27.53 -19.16
N ARG A 261 6.18 27.61 -17.86
CA ARG A 261 6.66 26.62 -16.88
C ARG A 261 5.49 26.07 -16.08
N GLY A 262 5.65 24.86 -15.57
CA GLY A 262 4.68 24.24 -14.71
C GLY A 262 5.30 23.23 -13.76
N ILE A 263 4.52 22.86 -12.76
CA ILE A 263 4.79 21.74 -11.89
C ILE A 263 3.60 20.78 -11.92
N VAL A 264 3.89 19.50 -12.11
CA VAL A 264 2.89 18.46 -12.20
C VAL A 264 3.01 17.56 -10.99
N ARG A 265 1.94 17.47 -10.20
CA ARG A 265 1.78 16.41 -9.21
C ARG A 265 1.10 15.24 -9.87
N VAL A 266 1.77 14.09 -9.80
CA VAL A 266 1.24 12.81 -10.28
C VAL A 266 0.75 12.02 -9.09
N ARG A 267 -0.44 11.43 -9.18
CA ARG A 267 -0.95 10.44 -8.23
C ARG A 267 -1.11 9.09 -8.92
N ARG A 268 -0.61 8.03 -8.30
CA ARG A 268 -0.69 6.66 -8.84
C ARG A 268 -1.62 5.77 -8.04
N ARG A 269 -2.23 4.81 -8.72
CA ARG A 269 -3.06 3.76 -8.11
C ARG A 269 -2.64 2.38 -8.61
N LEU A 270 -2.49 1.44 -7.69
CA LEU A 270 -2.35 0.01 -7.97
C LEU A 270 -3.35 -0.76 -7.12
N ARG A 271 -4.07 -1.72 -7.72
CA ARG A 271 -5.10 -2.54 -7.05
C ARG A 271 -6.05 -1.70 -6.17
N ASP A 272 -6.58 -0.63 -6.76
CA ASP A 272 -7.50 0.33 -6.12
C ASP A 272 -6.95 1.13 -4.93
N GLN A 273 -5.66 1.00 -4.63
CA GLN A 273 -4.99 1.72 -3.55
C GLN A 273 -4.03 2.76 -4.11
N GLU A 274 -3.95 3.92 -3.45
CA GLU A 274 -2.93 4.92 -3.75
C GLU A 274 -1.58 4.46 -3.23
N VAL A 275 -0.54 4.59 -4.07
CA VAL A 275 0.77 3.96 -3.78
C VAL A 275 1.90 4.96 -3.71
N SER A 276 1.92 5.93 -4.61
CA SER A 276 2.87 7.01 -4.54
C SER A 276 2.38 8.16 -5.40
N GLY A 277 2.78 9.36 -5.03
CA GLY A 277 2.81 10.48 -5.97
C GLY A 277 4.22 10.74 -6.46
N ASN A 278 4.34 11.45 -7.58
CA ASN A 278 5.61 12.06 -8.03
C ASN A 278 5.41 13.54 -8.30
N LEU A 279 6.51 14.28 -8.37
CA LEU A 279 6.53 15.67 -8.79
C LEU A 279 7.42 15.82 -10.02
N LEU A 280 6.86 16.33 -11.10
CA LEU A 280 7.60 16.64 -12.32
C LEU A 280 7.60 18.16 -12.54
N TYR A 281 8.73 18.67 -13.01
CA TYR A 281 8.79 20.02 -13.58
C TYR A 281 8.50 19.95 -15.07
N VAL A 282 7.72 20.88 -15.61
CA VAL A 282 7.43 20.95 -17.04
C VAL A 282 7.81 22.32 -17.58
N HIS A 283 8.47 22.36 -18.73
CA HIS A 283 8.96 23.60 -19.34
C HIS A 283 8.74 23.56 -20.85
N ASN A 284 8.13 24.62 -21.39
CA ASN A 284 8.15 24.93 -22.82
C ASN A 284 9.52 25.52 -23.20
N ASN A 285 10.47 24.65 -23.54
CA ASN A 285 11.79 25.04 -24.00
C ASN A 285 11.77 25.26 -25.52
N GLN A 286 11.73 26.53 -25.95
CA GLN A 286 11.79 26.91 -27.37
C GLN A 286 10.71 26.24 -28.24
N GLY A 287 9.48 26.14 -27.73
CA GLY A 287 8.35 25.52 -28.43
C GLY A 287 8.27 24.00 -28.25
N ARG A 288 9.11 23.41 -27.40
CA ARG A 288 9.04 21.99 -27.05
C ARG A 288 8.74 21.82 -25.57
N VAL A 289 7.68 21.07 -25.25
CA VAL A 289 7.34 20.74 -23.88
C VAL A 289 8.25 19.60 -23.39
N VAL A 290 8.98 19.87 -22.31
CA VAL A 290 9.90 18.92 -21.68
C VAL A 290 9.48 18.69 -20.24
N PHE A 291 9.42 17.42 -19.83
CA PHE A 291 9.20 17.00 -18.46
C PHE A 291 10.52 16.61 -17.82
N LEU A 292 10.79 17.13 -16.62
CA LEU A 292 12.01 16.89 -15.86
C LEU A 292 11.63 16.27 -14.51
N ASP A 293 12.24 15.13 -14.20
CA ASP A 293 12.19 14.53 -12.88
C ASP A 293 13.46 14.92 -12.13
N GLY A 294 13.35 15.92 -11.25
CA GLY A 294 14.48 16.40 -10.47
C GLY A 294 15.01 15.37 -9.47
N LEU A 295 14.19 14.40 -9.05
CA LEU A 295 14.62 13.33 -8.15
C LEU A 295 15.47 12.30 -8.91
N ALA A 296 15.06 11.96 -10.14
CA ALA A 296 15.82 11.05 -11.00
C ALA A 296 17.01 11.73 -11.70
N GLY A 297 17.04 13.07 -11.76
CA GLY A 297 18.04 13.82 -12.51
C GLY A 297 17.95 13.59 -14.03
N ALA A 298 16.75 13.30 -14.53
CA ALA A 298 16.52 12.86 -15.91
C ALA A 298 15.21 13.41 -16.48
N LEU A 299 14.89 13.04 -17.72
CA LEU A 299 13.56 13.29 -18.28
C LEU A 299 12.50 12.55 -17.47
N GLY A 300 11.37 13.23 -17.26
CA GLY A 300 10.25 12.68 -16.51
C GLY A 300 9.62 11.49 -17.21
N ARG A 301 9.44 10.40 -16.47
CA ARG A 301 8.62 9.26 -16.93
C ARG A 301 7.14 9.61 -16.76
N LEU A 302 6.40 9.59 -17.86
CA LEU A 302 4.97 9.85 -17.85
C LEU A 302 4.22 8.53 -17.59
N ASP A 303 3.50 8.46 -16.47
CA ASP A 303 2.76 7.26 -16.10
C ASP A 303 1.54 7.08 -17.01
N PRO A 304 1.40 5.94 -17.70
CA PRO A 304 0.22 5.68 -18.53
C PRO A 304 -0.98 5.24 -17.67
N PRO A 305 -2.22 5.39 -18.16
CA PRO A 305 -3.36 4.64 -17.64
C PRO A 305 -3.09 3.12 -17.71
N PRO A 306 -3.55 2.30 -16.75
CA PRO A 306 -4.39 2.64 -15.61
C PRO A 306 -3.61 3.02 -14.33
N LEU A 307 -2.27 3.10 -14.38
CA LEU A 307 -1.43 3.46 -13.23
C LEU A 307 -1.69 4.90 -12.78
N LEU A 308 -1.88 5.79 -13.74
CA LEU A 308 -2.23 7.18 -13.48
C LEU A 308 -3.64 7.28 -12.87
N ARG A 309 -3.71 7.88 -11.68
CA ARG A 309 -4.97 8.19 -11.00
C ARG A 309 -5.43 9.62 -11.27
N GLU A 310 -4.51 10.58 -11.13
CA GLU A 310 -4.81 12.01 -11.22
C GLU A 310 -3.54 12.81 -11.50
N LEU A 311 -3.71 13.89 -12.25
CA LEU A 311 -2.71 14.93 -12.46
C LEU A 311 -3.22 16.26 -11.89
N THR A 312 -2.33 16.98 -11.21
CA THR A 312 -2.57 18.38 -10.83
C THR A 312 -1.46 19.23 -11.42
N LEU A 313 -1.82 20.29 -12.16
CA LEU A 313 -0.88 21.22 -12.77
C LEU A 313 -0.98 22.58 -12.08
N LEU A 314 0.15 23.13 -11.64
CA LEU A 314 0.31 24.57 -11.49
C LEU A 314 1.19 25.11 -12.62
N ARG A 315 0.85 26.26 -13.20
CA ARG A 315 1.53 26.84 -14.35
C ARG A 315 1.79 28.32 -14.14
N THR A 316 2.96 28.79 -14.58
CA THR A 316 3.24 30.21 -14.79
C THR A 316 3.42 30.48 -16.29
N LEU A 317 2.97 31.66 -16.71
CA LEU A 317 3.18 32.14 -18.07
C LEU A 317 4.63 32.63 -18.26
N PRO A 318 5.11 32.77 -19.51
CA PRO A 318 6.40 33.39 -19.79
C PRO A 318 6.47 34.79 -19.18
N GLU A 319 7.63 35.16 -18.64
CA GLU A 319 7.91 36.57 -18.34
C GLU A 319 8.02 37.33 -19.67
N GLY A 320 7.18 38.36 -19.84
CA GLY A 320 7.19 39.21 -21.03
C GLY A 320 8.37 40.17 -21.08
#